data_AF-J0NXW8-F1
#
_entry.id   AF-J0NXW8-F1
#
_cell.length_a   1.000
_cell.length_b   1.000
_cell.length_c   1.000
_cell.angle_alpha   90.00
_cell.angle_beta   90.00
_cell.angle_gamma   90.00
#
_symmetry.space_group_name_H-M   'P 1'
#
loop_
_entity.id
_entity.type
_entity.pdbx_description
1 polymer ?
#
loop_
_entity_poly.entity_id
_entity_poly.type
_entity_poly.pdbx_seq_one_letter_code
_entity_poly.pdbx_strand_id
1 'polypeptide(L)'
;MEEKVLQKYLEKLLQIQARPTHFGEQDFRIALSELNLTAEEKKALEQEFEQRFKLGSNYYQAKNYDKAIAQLETAKAIEPYHLACHLLLTDAYKLRYLAEHKPADYERSLALCQEGLRLQSHNPFFSGVETAIEKYQQGRHQLRWAMLGLFPLAGLLLAGLYFGAQANLSSSALLAMTLGFSLFVAAFSASFYWHYAKRKKALKRERISLKFVPKK
;
A
#
# COMPACT_ATOMS: atom_id res chain seq x y z
N MET A 1 -8.81 7.07 -31.86
CA MET A 1 -9.31 5.68 -31.94
C MET A 1 -10.82 5.73 -32.00
N GLU A 2 -11.47 4.89 -32.82
CA GLU A 2 -12.92 4.73 -32.69
C GLU A 2 -13.23 4.11 -31.33
N GLU A 3 -14.02 4.79 -30.51
CA GLU A 3 -14.40 4.33 -29.16
C GLU A 3 -15.01 2.91 -29.18
N LYS A 4 -15.66 2.55 -30.30
CA LYS A 4 -16.19 1.21 -30.58
C LYS A 4 -15.11 0.12 -30.64
N VAL A 5 -13.93 0.43 -31.19
CA VAL A 5 -12.81 -0.53 -31.29
C VAL A 5 -12.24 -0.79 -29.90
N LEU A 6 -12.05 0.26 -29.09
CA LEU A 6 -11.61 0.12 -27.71
C LEU A 6 -12.60 -0.71 -26.88
N GLN A 7 -13.89 -0.39 -26.99
CA GLN A 7 -14.93 -1.12 -26.26
C GLN A 7 -14.96 -2.59 -26.64
N LYS A 8 -14.97 -2.91 -27.94
CA LYS A 8 -14.94 -4.29 -28.43
C LYS A 8 -13.69 -5.04 -27.95
N TYR A 9 -12.54 -4.36 -27.95
CA TYR A 9 -11.29 -4.90 -27.43
C TYR A 9 -11.40 -5.21 -25.93
N LEU A 10 -11.81 -4.24 -25.12
CA LEU A 10 -11.97 -4.38 -23.67
C LEU A 10 -13.01 -5.45 -23.30
N GLU A 11 -14.12 -5.55 -24.04
CA GLU A 11 -15.15 -6.56 -23.81
C GLU A 11 -14.60 -7.97 -24.05
N LYS A 12 -13.87 -8.18 -25.15
CA LYS A 12 -13.20 -9.46 -25.42
C LYS A 12 -12.20 -9.78 -24.29
N LEU A 13 -11.47 -8.78 -23.79
CA LEU A 13 -10.55 -8.97 -22.67
C LEU A 13 -11.25 -9.38 -21.38
N LEU A 14 -12.41 -8.79 -21.07
CA LEU A 14 -13.20 -9.19 -19.91
C LEU A 14 -13.70 -10.63 -20.03
N GLN A 15 -14.19 -11.02 -21.22
CA GLN A 15 -14.62 -12.41 -21.48
C GLN A 15 -13.48 -13.41 -21.33
N ILE A 16 -12.27 -13.02 -21.77
CA ILE A 16 -11.06 -13.81 -21.63
C ILE A 16 -10.68 -13.97 -20.16
N GLN A 17 -10.63 -12.87 -19.40
CA GLN A 17 -10.26 -12.87 -17.98
C GLN A 17 -11.27 -13.61 -17.09
N ALA A 18 -12.54 -13.70 -17.51
CA ALA A 18 -13.57 -14.44 -16.81
C ALA A 18 -13.45 -15.97 -16.94
N ARG A 19 -12.56 -16.49 -17.80
CA ARG A 19 -12.36 -17.94 -17.96
C ARG A 19 -11.58 -18.51 -16.76
N PRO A 20 -11.99 -19.66 -16.21
CA PRO A 20 -11.38 -20.23 -15.00
C PRO A 20 -9.98 -20.84 -15.20
N THR A 21 -9.53 -20.99 -16.45
CA THR A 21 -8.22 -21.54 -16.79
C THR A 21 -7.10 -20.51 -16.66
N HIS A 22 -5.90 -20.95 -16.27
CA HIS A 22 -4.71 -20.12 -16.22
C HIS A 22 -4.42 -19.55 -17.62
N PHE A 23 -4.66 -18.26 -17.80
CA PHE A 23 -4.55 -17.59 -19.08
C PHE A 23 -3.25 -16.78 -19.11
N GLY A 24 -2.26 -17.29 -19.83
CA GLY A 24 -0.93 -16.69 -19.94
C GLY A 24 -0.85 -15.60 -21.01
N GLU A 25 0.31 -14.93 -21.09
CA GLU A 25 0.56 -13.92 -22.13
C GLU A 25 0.38 -14.48 -23.55
N GLN A 26 0.72 -15.77 -23.75
CA GLN A 26 0.55 -16.43 -25.05
C GLN A 26 -0.92 -16.60 -25.42
N ASP A 27 -1.74 -17.10 -24.48
CA ASP A 27 -3.17 -17.25 -24.70
C ASP A 27 -3.83 -15.89 -24.97
N PHE A 28 -3.35 -14.84 -24.29
CA PHE A 28 -3.76 -13.45 -24.52
C PHE A 28 -3.46 -12.99 -25.94
N ARG A 29 -2.22 -13.18 -26.41
CA ARG A 29 -1.84 -12.84 -27.79
C ARG A 29 -2.65 -13.62 -28.81
N ILE A 30 -2.96 -14.89 -28.55
CA ILE A 30 -3.80 -15.72 -29.42
C ILE A 30 -5.23 -15.17 -29.46
N ALA A 31 -5.85 -14.91 -28.31
CA ALA A 31 -7.22 -14.42 -28.26
C ALA A 31 -7.37 -13.01 -28.86
N LEU A 32 -6.30 -12.20 -28.82
CA LEU A 32 -6.24 -10.92 -29.53
C LEU A 32 -6.05 -11.08 -31.05
N SER A 33 -5.36 -12.12 -31.51
CA SER A 33 -5.21 -12.37 -32.95
C SER A 33 -6.55 -12.75 -33.58
N GLU A 34 -7.44 -13.43 -32.85
CA GLU A 34 -8.81 -13.75 -33.27
C GLU A 34 -9.68 -12.51 -33.58
N LEU A 35 -9.36 -11.35 -33.00
CA LEU A 35 -10.11 -10.12 -33.25
C LEU A 35 -9.95 -9.59 -34.68
N ASN A 36 -9.01 -10.16 -35.47
CA ASN A 36 -8.71 -9.76 -36.85
C ASN A 36 -8.54 -8.24 -37.01
N LEU A 37 -7.94 -7.60 -36.00
CA LEU A 37 -7.71 -6.16 -36.00
C LEU A 37 -6.80 -5.76 -37.16
N THR A 38 -7.18 -4.68 -37.84
CA THR A 38 -6.36 -4.04 -38.88
C THR A 38 -5.06 -3.50 -38.28
N ALA A 39 -4.06 -3.28 -39.13
CA ALA A 39 -2.79 -2.68 -38.69
C ALA A 39 -2.99 -1.29 -38.06
N GLU A 40 -3.97 -0.52 -38.55
CA GLU A 40 -4.32 0.80 -38.04
C GLU A 40 -4.94 0.73 -36.64
N GLU A 41 -5.86 -0.21 -36.40
CA GLU A 41 -6.47 -0.42 -35.09
C GLU A 41 -5.46 -0.89 -34.04
N LYS A 42 -4.57 -1.82 -34.40
CA LYS A 42 -3.48 -2.26 -33.51
C LYS A 42 -2.57 -1.11 -33.11
N LYS A 43 -2.17 -0.29 -34.09
CA LYS A 43 -1.35 0.90 -33.85
C LYS A 43 -2.08 1.92 -32.98
N ALA A 44 -3.38 2.11 -33.17
CA ALA A 44 -4.19 3.00 -32.35
C ALA A 44 -4.28 2.52 -30.89
N LEU A 45 -4.40 1.21 -30.65
CA LEU A 45 -4.40 0.63 -29.30
C LEU A 45 -3.05 0.81 -28.60
N GLU A 46 -1.95 0.57 -29.31
CA GLU A 46 -0.60 0.79 -28.79
C GLU A 46 -0.36 2.27 -28.43
N GLN A 47 -0.81 3.19 -29.29
CA GLN A 47 -0.74 4.63 -29.01
C GLN A 47 -1.58 5.04 -27.80
N GLU A 48 -2.79 4.50 -27.65
CA GLU A 48 -3.64 4.76 -26.49
C GLU A 48 -3.01 4.21 -25.22
N PHE A 49 -2.48 2.98 -25.25
CA PHE A 49 -1.73 2.41 -24.14
C PHE A 49 -0.58 3.34 -23.72
N GLU A 50 0.28 3.74 -24.66
CA GLU A 50 1.42 4.61 -24.39
C GLU A 50 0.98 5.97 -23.83
N GLN A 51 -0.09 6.55 -24.37
CA GLN A 51 -0.64 7.82 -23.88
C GLN A 51 -1.13 7.68 -22.43
N ARG A 52 -1.92 6.66 -22.13
CA ARG A 52 -2.46 6.40 -20.78
C ARG A 52 -1.35 6.08 -19.80
N PHE A 53 -0.40 5.23 -20.19
CA PHE A 53 0.74 4.87 -19.38
C PHE A 53 1.60 6.10 -19.05
N LYS A 54 1.89 6.94 -20.04
CA LYS A 54 2.65 8.18 -19.85
C LYS A 54 1.92 9.17 -18.95
N LEU A 55 0.62 9.37 -19.15
CA LEU A 55 -0.19 10.23 -18.27
C LEU A 55 -0.21 9.69 -16.83
N GLY A 56 -0.41 8.39 -16.66
CA GLY A 56 -0.37 7.72 -15.36
C GLY A 56 0.97 7.89 -14.66
N SER A 57 2.07 7.68 -15.38
CA SER A 57 3.44 7.91 -14.88
C SER A 57 3.69 9.37 -14.49
N ASN A 58 3.21 10.33 -15.29
CA ASN A 58 3.33 11.75 -14.97
C ASN A 58 2.56 12.12 -13.70
N TYR A 59 1.32 11.64 -13.54
CA TYR A 59 0.55 11.86 -12.32
C TYR A 59 1.18 11.17 -11.10
N TYR A 60 1.74 9.97 -11.29
CA TYR A 60 2.47 9.26 -10.24
C TYR A 60 3.69 10.08 -9.78
N GLN A 61 4.46 10.65 -10.70
CA GLN A 61 5.60 11.53 -10.37
C GLN A 61 5.16 12.81 -9.66
N ALA A 62 4.00 13.35 -10.03
CA ALA A 62 3.35 14.47 -9.35
C ALA A 62 2.71 14.09 -8.00
N LYS A 63 2.79 12.81 -7.57
CA LYS A 63 2.16 12.24 -6.37
C LYS A 63 0.63 12.35 -6.35
N ASN A 64 0.01 12.58 -7.50
CA ASN A 64 -1.43 12.54 -7.64
C ASN A 64 -1.86 11.10 -7.90
N TYR A 65 -1.91 10.30 -6.84
CA TYR A 65 -2.12 8.85 -6.95
C TYR A 65 -3.51 8.50 -7.47
N ASP A 66 -4.54 9.30 -7.18
CA ASP A 66 -5.89 9.08 -7.72
C ASP A 66 -5.91 9.13 -9.25
N LYS A 67 -5.35 10.20 -9.83
CA LYS A 67 -5.27 10.34 -11.29
C LYS A 67 -4.31 9.33 -11.90
N ALA A 68 -3.21 9.03 -11.22
CA ALA A 68 -2.26 8.01 -11.66
C ALA A 68 -2.94 6.65 -11.80
N ILE A 69 -3.66 6.21 -10.76
CA ILE A 69 -4.38 4.94 -10.73
C ILE A 69 -5.42 4.88 -11.84
N ALA A 70 -6.21 5.94 -12.07
CA ALA A 70 -7.22 5.95 -13.12
C ALA A 70 -6.63 5.74 -14.52
N GLN A 71 -5.52 6.40 -14.84
CA GLN A 71 -4.87 6.24 -16.15
C GLN A 71 -4.14 4.89 -16.27
N LEU A 72 -3.48 4.44 -15.20
CA LEU A 72 -2.75 3.17 -15.18
C LEU A 72 -3.69 1.95 -15.19
N GLU A 73 -4.88 2.02 -14.58
CA GLU A 73 -5.92 0.98 -14.70
C GLU A 73 -6.35 0.82 -16.17
N THR A 74 -6.54 1.95 -16.87
CA THR A 74 -6.88 1.94 -18.31
C THR A 74 -5.73 1.37 -19.13
N ALA A 75 -4.48 1.75 -18.84
CA ALA A 75 -3.31 1.21 -19.53
C ALA A 75 -3.15 -0.30 -19.30
N LYS A 76 -3.33 -0.78 -18.06
CA LYS A 76 -3.34 -2.20 -17.72
C LYS A 76 -4.46 -2.94 -18.45
N ALA A 77 -5.63 -2.32 -18.60
CA ALA A 77 -6.72 -2.95 -19.34
C ALA A 77 -6.36 -3.15 -20.81
N ILE A 78 -5.56 -2.26 -21.42
CA ILE A 78 -5.10 -2.41 -22.81
C ILE A 78 -3.99 -3.47 -22.90
N GLU A 79 -2.99 -3.39 -22.02
CA GLU A 79 -1.85 -4.30 -21.95
C GLU A 79 -1.70 -4.92 -20.55
N PRO A 80 -2.42 -6.01 -20.24
CA PRO A 80 -2.45 -6.61 -18.90
C PRO A 80 -1.12 -7.24 -18.48
N TYR A 81 -0.27 -7.60 -19.43
CA TYR A 81 1.03 -8.25 -19.17
C TYR A 81 2.19 -7.25 -19.14
N HIS A 82 1.91 -5.94 -19.25
CA HIS A 82 2.96 -4.93 -19.23
C HIS A 82 3.51 -4.70 -17.82
N LEU A 83 4.72 -5.22 -17.58
CA LEU A 83 5.38 -5.22 -16.27
C LEU A 83 5.50 -3.82 -15.65
N ALA A 84 5.92 -2.80 -16.42
CA ALA A 84 6.14 -1.47 -15.84
C ALA A 84 4.82 -0.81 -15.40
N CYS A 85 3.70 -1.12 -16.07
CA CYS A 85 2.37 -0.67 -15.69
C CYS A 85 1.93 -1.38 -14.40
N HIS A 86 2.17 -2.69 -14.30
CA HIS A 86 1.96 -3.44 -13.06
C HIS A 86 2.73 -2.85 -11.87
N LEU A 87 4.02 -2.54 -12.06
CA LEU A 87 4.87 -1.97 -11.02
C LEU A 87 4.36 -0.59 -10.57
N LEU A 88 4.10 0.32 -11.53
CA LEU A 88 3.63 1.67 -11.22
C LEU A 88 2.24 1.67 -10.58
N LEU A 89 1.32 0.83 -11.07
CA LEU A 89 -0.03 0.74 -10.51
C LEU A 89 -0.01 0.17 -9.10
N THR A 90 0.77 -0.90 -8.87
CA THR A 90 0.98 -1.48 -7.54
C THR A 90 1.54 -0.43 -6.58
N ASP A 91 2.56 0.31 -7.01
CA ASP A 91 3.16 1.34 -6.16
C ASP A 91 2.20 2.51 -5.89
N ALA A 92 1.41 2.91 -6.88
CA ALA A 92 0.43 3.98 -6.73
C ALA A 92 -0.64 3.61 -5.69
N TYR A 93 -1.19 2.39 -5.73
CA TYR A 93 -2.11 1.90 -4.71
C TYR A 93 -1.47 1.83 -3.32
N LYS A 94 -0.25 1.28 -3.22
CA LYS A 94 0.50 1.24 -1.96
C LYS A 94 0.72 2.65 -1.39
N LEU A 95 1.16 3.61 -2.21
CA LEU A 95 1.45 4.96 -1.76
C LEU A 95 0.16 5.71 -1.37
N ARG A 96 -0.95 5.50 -2.08
CA ARG A 96 -2.25 6.05 -1.68
C ARG A 96 -2.75 5.43 -0.38
N TYR A 97 -2.60 4.13 -0.18
CA TYR A 97 -2.87 3.47 1.10
C TYR A 97 -2.03 4.07 2.25
N LEU A 98 -0.73 4.29 2.02
CA LEU A 98 0.16 4.88 3.03
C LEU A 98 -0.20 6.34 3.35
N ALA A 99 -0.78 7.08 2.40
CA ALA A 99 -1.18 8.47 2.57
C ALA A 99 -2.59 8.63 3.18
N GLU A 100 -3.56 7.86 2.70
CA GLU A 100 -4.99 8.06 2.96
C GLU A 100 -5.63 6.91 3.76
N HIS A 101 -4.92 5.81 3.96
CA HIS A 101 -5.38 4.65 4.74
C HIS A 101 -6.64 3.96 4.21
N LYS A 102 -6.83 3.93 2.89
CA LYS A 102 -7.93 3.22 2.24
C LYS A 102 -7.66 1.70 2.23
N PRO A 103 -8.38 0.87 2.99
CA PRO A 103 -8.10 -0.57 3.07
C PRO A 103 -8.27 -1.29 1.72
N ALA A 104 -9.18 -0.82 0.86
CA ALA A 104 -9.34 -1.35 -0.50
C ALA A 104 -8.06 -1.21 -1.35
N ASP A 105 -7.28 -0.15 -1.15
CA ASP A 105 -6.03 0.07 -1.88
C ASP A 105 -4.95 -0.93 -1.46
N TYR A 106 -5.00 -1.40 -0.21
CA TYR A 106 -4.09 -2.43 0.29
C TYR A 106 -4.35 -3.76 -0.41
N GLU A 107 -5.60 -4.22 -0.38
CA GLU A 107 -6.00 -5.46 -1.04
C GLU A 107 -5.68 -5.41 -2.54
N ARG A 108 -5.95 -4.26 -3.17
CA ARG A 108 -5.66 -4.08 -4.59
C ARG A 108 -4.16 -4.08 -4.89
N SER A 109 -3.35 -3.42 -4.07
CA SER A 109 -1.89 -3.46 -4.20
C SER A 109 -1.33 -4.87 -4.05
N LEU A 110 -1.86 -5.68 -3.12
CA LEU A 110 -1.42 -7.07 -2.95
C LEU A 110 -1.82 -7.95 -4.13
N ALA A 111 -3.06 -7.83 -4.60
CA ALA A 111 -3.52 -8.57 -5.77
C ALA A 111 -2.64 -8.28 -7.00
N LEU A 112 -2.38 -7.00 -7.28
CA LEU A 112 -1.51 -6.58 -8.39
C LEU A 112 -0.06 -7.05 -8.22
N CYS A 113 0.42 -7.13 -6.98
CA CYS A 113 1.73 -7.66 -6.65
C CYS A 113 1.83 -9.16 -6.95
N GLN A 114 0.81 -9.94 -6.57
CA GLN A 114 0.74 -11.37 -6.88
C GLN A 114 0.62 -11.61 -8.38
N GLU A 115 -0.19 -10.81 -9.08
CA GLU A 115 -0.26 -10.84 -10.55
C GLU A 115 1.11 -10.53 -11.17
N GLY A 116 1.81 -9.50 -10.69
CA GLY A 116 3.15 -9.12 -11.15
C GLY A 116 4.23 -10.19 -10.89
N LEU A 117 4.15 -10.90 -9.76
CA LEU A 117 5.01 -12.05 -9.47
C LEU A 117 4.75 -13.24 -10.41
N ARG A 118 3.51 -13.41 -10.89
CA ARG A 118 3.22 -14.43 -11.91
C ARG A 118 3.84 -14.07 -13.26
N LEU A 119 3.88 -12.78 -13.60
CA LEU A 119 4.56 -12.30 -14.81
C LEU A 119 6.08 -12.46 -14.70
N GLN A 120 6.64 -12.08 -13.56
CA GLN A 120 8.07 -12.15 -13.30
C GLN A 120 8.33 -12.61 -11.85
N SER A 121 8.56 -13.91 -11.68
CA SER A 121 8.67 -14.56 -10.37
C SER A 121 9.81 -14.05 -9.49
N HIS A 122 10.82 -13.40 -10.07
CA HIS A 122 12.03 -12.94 -9.37
C HIS A 122 12.20 -11.42 -9.38
N ASN A 123 11.11 -10.64 -9.38
CA ASN A 123 11.23 -9.18 -9.27
C ASN A 123 11.30 -8.72 -7.79
N PRO A 124 12.42 -8.11 -7.34
CA PRO A 124 12.59 -7.69 -5.95
C PRO A 124 11.63 -6.58 -5.51
N PHE A 125 11.01 -5.87 -6.44
CA PHE A 125 10.00 -4.87 -6.11
C PHE A 125 8.79 -5.51 -5.45
N PHE A 126 8.26 -6.59 -6.03
CA PHE A 126 7.02 -7.20 -5.56
C PHE A 126 7.18 -7.84 -4.18
N SER A 127 8.28 -8.55 -3.91
CA SER A 127 8.58 -9.04 -2.56
C SER A 127 8.78 -7.90 -1.54
N GLY A 128 9.28 -6.75 -1.99
CA GLY A 128 9.38 -5.53 -1.18
C GLY A 128 8.04 -4.88 -0.84
N VAL A 129 7.00 -5.03 -1.67
CA VAL A 129 5.68 -4.43 -1.46
C VAL A 129 4.97 -5.06 -0.27
N GLU A 130 4.91 -6.40 -0.23
CA GLU A 130 4.27 -7.15 0.87
C GLU A 130 4.94 -6.82 2.21
N THR A 131 6.26 -6.94 2.26
CA THR A 131 7.03 -6.65 3.49
C THR A 131 6.90 -5.19 3.94
N ALA A 132 6.85 -4.22 3.01
CA ALA A 132 6.66 -2.81 3.36
C ALA A 132 5.29 -2.55 3.98
N ILE A 133 4.24 -3.19 3.47
CA ILE A 133 2.88 -2.97 3.97
C ILE A 133 2.64 -3.72 5.29
N GLU A 134 3.13 -4.96 5.43
CA GLU A 134 3.06 -5.70 6.69
C GLU A 134 3.76 -4.95 7.83
N LYS A 135 4.99 -4.44 7.59
CA LYS A 135 5.71 -3.60 8.55
C LYS A 135 4.89 -2.38 8.98
N TYR A 136 4.16 -1.77 8.05
CA TYR A 136 3.30 -0.62 8.33
C TYR A 136 2.12 -0.99 9.23
N GLN A 137 1.44 -2.10 8.93
CA GLN A 137 0.32 -2.58 9.75
C GLN A 137 0.76 -3.01 11.14
N GLN A 138 1.87 -3.75 11.25
CA GLN A 138 2.42 -4.19 12.54
C GLN A 138 2.78 -3.00 13.44
N GLY A 139 3.38 -1.94 12.89
CA GLY A 139 3.66 -0.70 13.63
C GLY A 139 2.40 -0.05 14.18
N ARG A 140 1.33 0.00 13.36
CA ARG A 140 0.05 0.57 13.80
C ARG A 140 -0.66 -0.32 14.83
N HIS A 141 -0.60 -1.63 14.67
CA HIS A 141 -1.16 -2.57 15.63
C HIS A 141 -0.46 -2.41 16.99
N GLN A 142 0.87 -2.37 17.01
CA GLN A 142 1.63 -2.09 18.24
C GLN A 142 1.25 -0.74 18.88
N LEU A 143 1.02 0.31 18.08
CA LEU A 143 0.50 1.59 18.58
C LEU A 143 -0.90 1.46 19.20
N ARG A 144 -1.81 0.71 18.58
CA ARG A 144 -3.16 0.48 19.11
C ARG A 144 -3.11 -0.28 20.44
N TRP A 145 -2.28 -1.32 20.54
CA TRP A 145 -2.11 -2.06 21.79
C TRP A 145 -1.47 -1.22 22.89
N ALA A 146 -0.49 -0.38 22.56
CA ALA A 146 0.09 0.56 23.53
C ALA A 146 -0.94 1.56 24.06
N MET A 147 -1.79 2.11 23.18
CA MET A 147 -2.88 3.03 23.56
C MET A 147 -3.95 2.32 24.41
N LEU A 148 -4.32 1.10 24.03
CA LEU A 148 -5.27 0.26 24.78
C LEU A 148 -4.74 -0.16 26.15
N GLY A 149 -3.41 -0.28 26.34
CA GLY A 149 -2.80 -0.58 27.64
C GLY A 149 -2.68 0.64 28.57
N LEU A 150 -2.46 1.84 28.02
CA LEU A 150 -2.31 3.08 28.80
C LEU A 150 -3.63 3.57 29.42
N PHE A 151 -4.75 3.42 28.71
CA PHE A 151 -6.08 3.84 29.19
C PHE A 151 -6.55 3.15 30.49
N PRO A 152 -6.52 1.81 30.62
CA PRO A 152 -6.94 1.13 31.85
C PRO A 152 -5.98 1.38 33.02
N LEU A 153 -4.68 1.57 32.77
CA LEU A 153 -3.71 1.93 33.81
C LEU A 153 -3.97 3.34 34.36
N ALA A 154 -4.31 4.30 33.51
CA ALA A 154 -4.74 5.63 33.94
C ALA A 154 -6.06 5.57 34.75
N GLY A 155 -7.00 4.74 34.33
CA GLY A 155 -8.26 4.51 35.05
C GLY A 155 -8.06 3.89 36.43
N LEU A 156 -7.22 2.85 36.55
CA LEU A 156 -6.87 2.22 37.83
C LEU A 156 -6.19 3.20 38.79
N LEU A 157 -5.37 4.11 38.27
CA LEU A 157 -4.72 5.11 39.10
C LEU A 157 -5.72 6.14 39.64
N LEU A 158 -6.62 6.64 38.79
CA LEU A 158 -7.69 7.54 39.23
C LEU A 158 -8.59 6.87 40.28
N ALA A 159 -8.93 5.59 40.08
CA ALA A 159 -9.69 4.80 41.05
C ALA A 159 -8.91 4.62 42.37
N GLY A 160 -7.60 4.34 42.29
CA GLY A 160 -6.72 4.22 43.46
C GLY A 160 -6.59 5.53 44.26
N LEU A 161 -6.47 6.68 43.58
CA LEU A 161 -6.47 7.98 44.23
C LEU A 161 -7.82 8.30 44.89
N TYR A 162 -8.93 7.97 44.22
CA TYR A 162 -10.28 8.17 44.75
C TYR A 162 -10.53 7.33 46.01
N PHE A 163 -10.19 6.04 45.99
CA PHE A 163 -10.29 5.16 47.16
C PHE A 163 -9.32 5.56 48.26
N GLY A 164 -8.09 5.96 47.92
CA GLY A 164 -7.10 6.42 48.89
C GLY A 164 -7.53 7.70 49.62
N ALA A 165 -8.18 8.62 48.92
CA ALA A 165 -8.76 9.83 49.50
C ALA A 165 -9.92 9.51 50.46
N GLN A 166 -10.78 8.53 50.12
CA GLN A 166 -11.86 8.05 50.99
C GLN A 166 -11.31 7.32 52.25
N ALA A 167 -10.18 6.63 52.12
CA ALA A 167 -9.57 5.85 53.20
C ALA A 167 -8.64 6.65 54.14
N ASN A 168 -8.59 7.98 54.03
CA ASN A 168 -7.66 8.85 54.78
C ASN A 168 -6.19 8.39 54.69
N LEU A 169 -5.75 7.91 53.52
CA LEU A 169 -4.32 7.64 53.31
C LEU A 169 -3.52 8.93 53.47
N SER A 170 -2.30 8.80 54.01
CA SER A 170 -1.41 9.94 54.19
C SER A 170 -1.09 10.63 52.86
N SER A 171 -0.95 11.95 52.90
CA SER A 171 -0.60 12.75 51.71
C SER A 171 0.69 12.28 51.05
N SER A 172 1.63 11.72 51.84
CA SER A 172 2.87 11.12 51.34
C SER A 172 2.65 9.84 50.53
N ALA A 173 1.66 9.02 50.88
CA ALA A 173 1.33 7.81 50.13
C ALA A 173 0.65 8.14 48.79
N LEU A 174 -0.25 9.12 48.76
CA LEU A 174 -0.86 9.61 47.52
C LEU A 174 0.19 10.24 46.58
N LEU A 175 1.13 11.03 47.12
CA LEU A 175 2.27 11.57 46.37
C LEU A 175 3.15 10.46 45.81
N ALA A 176 3.46 9.42 46.59
CA ALA A 176 4.27 8.29 46.12
C ALA A 176 3.59 7.54 44.95
N MET A 177 2.26 7.36 44.98
CA MET A 177 1.51 6.70 43.89
C MET A 177 1.49 7.53 42.60
N THR A 178 1.27 8.84 42.71
CA THR A 178 1.31 9.73 41.53
C THR A 178 2.72 9.83 40.93
N LEU A 179 3.75 9.93 41.77
CA LEU A 179 5.15 9.94 41.34
C LEU A 179 5.55 8.63 40.66
N GLY A 180 5.20 7.48 41.23
CA GLY A 180 5.48 6.17 40.66
C GLY A 180 4.87 6.00 39.27
N PHE A 181 3.65 6.48 39.06
CA PHE A 181 3.01 6.44 37.74
C PHE A 181 3.59 7.45 36.76
N SER A 182 3.94 8.66 37.22
CA SER A 182 4.60 9.65 36.35
C SER A 182 5.93 9.11 35.81
N LEU A 183 6.71 8.42 36.65
CA LEU A 183 7.94 7.73 36.26
C LEU A 183 7.68 6.57 35.31
N PHE A 184 6.62 5.79 35.55
CA PHE A 184 6.22 4.71 34.66
C PHE A 184 5.82 5.24 33.27
N VAL A 185 5.01 6.29 33.20
CA VAL A 185 4.62 6.94 31.94
C VAL A 185 5.85 7.54 31.25
N ALA A 186 6.76 8.17 31.98
CA ALA A 186 8.00 8.70 31.42
C ALA A 186 8.90 7.59 30.84
N ALA A 187 9.11 6.49 31.56
CA ALA A 187 9.89 5.35 31.10
C ALA A 187 9.24 4.64 29.90
N PHE A 188 7.92 4.44 29.94
CA PHE A 188 7.16 3.84 28.86
C PHE A 188 7.19 4.72 27.60
N SER A 189 6.97 6.03 27.77
CA SER A 189 7.02 6.99 26.66
C SER A 189 8.42 7.10 26.06
N ALA A 190 9.49 7.09 26.86
CA ALA A 190 10.87 7.12 26.39
C ALA A 190 11.26 5.84 25.62
N SER A 191 10.91 4.66 26.14
CA SER A 191 11.12 3.37 25.44
C SER A 191 10.37 3.33 24.12
N PHE A 192 9.12 3.78 24.12
CA PHE A 192 8.29 3.90 22.93
C PHE A 192 8.87 4.89 21.91
N TYR A 193 9.29 6.08 22.35
CA TYR A 193 9.87 7.12 21.49
C TYR A 193 11.22 6.69 20.90
N TRP A 194 12.03 5.95 21.67
CA TRP A 194 13.29 5.39 21.21
C TRP A 194 13.08 4.35 20.11
N HIS A 195 12.16 3.40 20.31
CA HIS A 195 11.80 2.43 19.29
C HIS A 195 11.18 3.07 18.05
N TYR A 196 10.31 4.08 18.23
CA TYR A 196 9.71 4.84 17.14
C TYR A 196 10.75 5.62 16.33
N ALA A 197 11.67 6.35 16.99
CA ALA A 197 12.70 7.15 16.34
C ALA A 197 13.72 6.29 15.59
N LYS A 198 14.11 5.13 16.15
CA LYS A 198 14.99 4.15 15.50
C LYS A 198 14.35 3.60 14.23
N ARG A 199 13.05 3.28 14.27
CA ARG A 199 12.28 2.83 13.08
C ARG A 199 12.12 3.92 12.02
N LYS A 200 11.85 5.17 12.41
CA LYS A 200 11.73 6.30 11.46
C LYS A 200 13.06 6.55 10.71
N LYS A 201 14.20 6.41 11.38
CA LYS A 201 15.53 6.48 10.74
C LYS A 201 15.77 5.32 9.78
N ALA A 202 15.34 4.10 10.13
CA ALA A 202 15.46 2.92 9.26
C ALA A 202 14.64 3.08 7.97
N LEU A 203 13.37 3.48 8.08
CA LEU A 203 12.48 3.72 6.93
C LEU A 203 12.99 4.85 6.01
N LYS A 204 13.62 5.89 6.58
CA LYS A 204 14.23 6.97 5.78
C LYS A 204 15.45 6.48 5.01
N ARG A 205 16.25 5.56 5.57
CA ARG A 205 17.39 4.92 4.87
C ARG A 205 16.93 3.99 3.76
N GLU A 206 15.90 3.18 4.00
CA GLU A 206 15.31 2.26 3.01
C GLU A 206 14.69 3.02 1.82
N ARG A 207 14.04 4.17 2.08
CA ARG A 207 13.51 5.05 1.01
C ARG A 207 14.61 5.70 0.18
N ILE A 208 15.78 5.95 0.77
CA ILE A 208 16.95 6.47 0.06
C ILE A 208 17.58 5.36 -0.78
N SER A 209 17.69 4.13 -0.27
CA SER A 209 18.24 2.99 -1.05
C SER A 209 17.35 2.59 -2.22
N LEU A 210 16.01 2.69 -2.09
CA LEU A 210 15.09 2.46 -3.22
C LEU A 210 15.15 3.56 -4.29
N LYS A 211 15.58 4.78 -3.94
CA LYS A 211 15.91 5.83 -4.93
C LYS A 211 17.27 5.61 -5.61
N PHE A 212 18.11 4.76 -5.03
CA PHE A 212 19.46 4.43 -5.47
C PHE A 212 19.57 2.99 -5.98
N VAL A 213 18.50 2.42 -6.54
CA VAL A 213 18.69 1.35 -7.52
C VAL A 213 19.24 2.03 -8.78
N PRO A 214 20.52 1.85 -9.13
CA PRO A 214 21.06 2.46 -10.32
C PRO A 214 20.23 1.99 -11.52
N LYS A 215 19.81 2.92 -12.37
CA LYS A 215 19.49 2.56 -13.75
C LYS A 215 20.80 2.09 -14.38
N LYS A 216 21.07 0.79 -14.30
CA LYS A 216 21.83 -0.07 -15.22
C LYS A 216 22.04 -1.43 -14.58
#